data_AF-A0A2E6AY87-F1
#
_entry.id   AF-A0A2E6AY87-F1
#
_cell.length_a   1.000
_cell.length_b   1.000
_cell.length_c   1.000
_cell.angle_alpha   90.00
_cell.angle_beta   90.00
_cell.angle_gamma   90.00
#
_symmetry.space_group_name_H-M   'P 1'
#
loop_
_entity.id
_entity.type
_entity.pdbx_description
1 polymer ?
#
loop_
_entity_poly.entity_id
_entity_poly.type
_entity_poly.pdbx_seq_one_letter_code
_entity_poly.pdbx_strand_id
1 'polypeptide(L)'
;MLRYLSIVYLIGICMSHSNHDYYFFNTNDRDTIGDINSDNDINVQDIILMVNLVIGNEYDVLGDLNSDNIVNVLDIVQIVNIILYGPPPSADCSEQGYTTQGILTNISEQIYNNDESVNAFSIYSWTSDESTRILSGNGIPNHEVGTFPNPNCPSGISEQNINHTFSLFPELVSEQGQAVGGPGGVIAYALNSVKFDPGTAGRCNENGVCSLAQGQGNWNIEALGHETFDFGDDMNHAHVQPTGQYHYHGMPDLLIDFLDQGQQITLVGWASDGFPIYTRYGYADPCDINSEIIALQPSWKMKDQPDTGRPEFLTQLSGGPGGGQTNLNTPIEMGAFTQDFEYIEGYGDLDECNGRVGATPEFPDGIYHYVITDDFPFFSRCLKGEFSTNGGGNGGGNGGQIPSCDQVPNGMPCCGDNVCGGPENQSNCPEDCP
;
A
#
# COMPACT_ATOMS: atom_id res chain seq x y z
N MET A 1 -49.38 0.58 68.02
CA MET A 1 -50.83 0.80 67.83
C MET A 1 -51.01 1.27 66.39
N LEU A 2 -51.54 0.38 65.54
CA LEU A 2 -52.27 0.57 64.25
C LEU A 2 -51.90 1.64 63.18
N ARG A 3 -51.98 1.15 61.91
CA ARG A 3 -52.39 1.75 60.60
C ARG A 3 -51.27 2.37 59.74
N TYR A 4 -50.86 1.81 58.59
CA TYR A 4 -51.53 1.63 57.27
C TYR A 4 -52.16 2.91 56.69
N LEU A 5 -51.69 3.41 55.54
CA LEU A 5 -52.41 3.37 54.25
C LEU A 5 -51.65 4.07 53.09
N SER A 6 -51.64 3.41 51.93
CA SER A 6 -51.25 3.91 50.61
C SER A 6 -52.11 5.08 50.12
N ILE A 7 -51.56 5.94 49.26
CA ILE A 7 -52.33 6.70 48.27
C ILE A 7 -51.61 6.61 46.92
N VAL A 8 -52.29 5.94 45.98
CA VAL A 8 -52.09 6.02 44.54
C VAL A 8 -52.72 7.33 44.07
N TYR A 9 -52.02 8.08 43.22
CA TYR A 9 -52.65 9.05 42.32
C TYR A 9 -52.08 8.87 40.91
N LEU A 10 -52.93 8.36 40.02
CA LEU A 10 -52.76 8.33 38.58
C LEU A 10 -53.62 9.46 37.97
N ILE A 11 -53.32 9.81 36.71
CA ILE A 11 -53.98 10.77 35.78
C ILE A 11 -53.32 12.18 35.83
N GLY A 12 -52.77 12.72 34.74
CA GLY A 12 -52.89 12.33 33.34
C GLY A 12 -51.95 13.07 32.37
N ILE A 13 -52.10 12.59 31.13
CA ILE A 13 -51.36 12.80 29.88
C ILE A 13 -51.38 14.26 29.39
N CYS A 14 -50.24 14.76 28.86
CA CYS A 14 -50.16 15.26 27.48
C CYS A 14 -48.70 15.49 27.04
N MET A 15 -48.41 15.09 25.81
CA MET A 15 -47.13 15.13 25.10
C MET A 15 -46.63 16.55 24.82
N SER A 16 -45.31 16.70 24.73
CA SER A 16 -44.63 17.12 23.49
C SER A 16 -43.11 17.04 23.65
N HIS A 17 -42.48 16.38 22.67
CA HIS A 17 -41.06 16.09 22.56
C HIS A 17 -40.23 17.36 22.29
N SER A 18 -39.11 17.50 23.01
CA SER A 18 -37.75 17.45 22.43
C SER A 18 -36.76 17.88 23.53
N ASN A 19 -36.02 16.94 24.10
CA ASN A 19 -34.81 17.28 24.84
C ASN A 19 -33.68 16.40 24.31
N HIS A 20 -32.69 17.08 23.77
CA HIS A 20 -31.33 16.59 23.60
C HIS A 20 -30.83 16.06 24.94
N ASP A 21 -30.54 14.76 25.02
CA ASP A 21 -29.71 14.22 26.08
C ASP A 21 -28.31 13.97 25.51
N TYR A 22 -27.37 14.78 26.00
CA TYR A 22 -25.94 14.59 25.90
C TYR A 22 -25.58 13.23 26.49
N TYR A 23 -25.20 12.27 25.64
CA TYR A 23 -24.44 11.11 26.12
C TYR A 23 -23.00 11.56 26.37
N PHE A 24 -22.65 11.63 27.65
CA PHE A 24 -21.26 11.56 28.09
C PHE A 24 -20.70 10.21 27.61
N PHE A 25 -19.87 10.23 26.58
CA PHE A 25 -19.00 9.10 26.25
C PHE A 25 -17.99 8.94 27.37
N ASN A 26 -18.25 8.01 28.27
CA ASN A 26 -17.23 7.47 29.15
C ASN A 26 -16.53 6.37 28.36
N THR A 27 -15.41 6.71 27.75
CA THR A 27 -14.52 5.75 27.08
C THR A 27 -13.90 4.86 28.14
N ASN A 28 -14.43 3.65 28.38
CA ASN A 28 -13.67 2.51 28.94
C ASN A 28 -14.35 1.13 29.02
N ASP A 29 -15.59 0.93 28.57
CA ASP A 29 -16.11 -0.43 28.36
C ASP A 29 -16.65 -0.51 26.94
N ARG A 30 -15.94 -1.23 26.06
CA ARG A 30 -16.52 -1.71 24.81
C ARG A 30 -17.29 -2.97 25.19
N ASP A 31 -18.60 -2.88 25.30
CA ASP A 31 -19.43 -4.05 25.54
C ASP A 31 -19.21 -5.04 24.38
N THR A 32 -18.56 -6.17 24.66
CA THR A 32 -18.20 -7.17 23.65
C THR A 32 -19.38 -8.12 23.48
N ILE A 33 -19.94 -8.24 22.28
CA ILE A 33 -21.02 -9.19 22.00
C ILE A 33 -20.52 -10.61 22.34
N GLY A 34 -21.28 -11.35 23.15
CA GLY A 34 -20.91 -12.65 23.70
C GLY A 34 -20.27 -12.62 25.10
N ASP A 35 -19.85 -11.47 25.62
CA ASP A 35 -19.34 -11.30 26.99
C ASP A 35 -20.48 -10.88 27.93
N ILE A 36 -21.21 -11.88 28.45
CA ILE A 36 -22.49 -11.67 29.15
C ILE A 36 -22.27 -11.18 30.59
N ASN A 37 -21.11 -11.44 31.19
CA ASN A 37 -20.76 -10.93 32.52
C ASN A 37 -19.86 -9.68 32.49
N SER A 38 -19.51 -9.19 31.29
CA SER A 38 -18.70 -7.98 31.08
C SER A 38 -17.34 -8.06 31.78
N ASP A 39 -16.70 -9.24 31.74
CA ASP A 39 -15.37 -9.45 32.32
C ASP A 39 -14.22 -9.35 31.30
N ASN A 40 -14.56 -9.05 30.03
CA ASN A 40 -13.69 -8.98 28.85
C ASN A 40 -13.18 -10.32 28.33
N ASP A 41 -13.63 -11.46 28.86
CA ASP A 41 -13.22 -12.79 28.42
C ASP A 41 -14.44 -13.64 28.00
N ILE A 42 -14.63 -13.88 26.70
CA ILE A 42 -15.68 -14.82 26.23
C ILE A 42 -15.27 -16.26 26.53
N ASN A 43 -15.95 -16.89 27.48
CA ASN A 43 -15.61 -18.23 27.97
C ASN A 43 -16.85 -19.07 28.36
N VAL A 44 -16.62 -20.23 28.98
CA VAL A 44 -17.71 -21.16 29.35
C VAL A 44 -18.72 -20.52 30.33
N GLN A 45 -18.30 -19.51 31.09
CA GLN A 45 -19.17 -18.78 31.99
C GLN A 45 -20.27 -18.03 31.24
N ASP A 46 -19.97 -17.46 30.07
CA ASP A 46 -20.93 -16.76 29.21
C ASP A 46 -21.95 -17.72 28.59
N ILE A 47 -21.53 -18.93 28.23
CA ILE A 47 -22.46 -19.99 27.79
C ILE A 47 -23.49 -20.27 28.89
N ILE A 48 -23.05 -20.39 30.15
CA ILE A 48 -23.95 -20.67 31.27
C ILE A 48 -24.96 -19.54 31.45
N LEU A 49 -24.53 -18.29 31.29
CA LEU A 49 -25.39 -17.11 31.37
C LEU A 49 -26.39 -17.06 30.21
N MET A 50 -25.94 -17.33 28.99
CA MET A 50 -26.79 -17.39 27.80
C MET A 50 -27.84 -18.50 27.90
N VAL A 51 -27.47 -19.67 28.43
CA VAL A 51 -28.44 -20.76 28.71
C VAL A 51 -29.52 -20.30 29.71
N ASN A 52 -29.16 -19.52 30.73
CA ASN A 52 -30.15 -18.97 31.67
C ASN A 52 -31.09 -17.97 30.99
N LEU A 53 -30.57 -17.12 30.09
CA LEU A 53 -31.40 -16.19 29.29
C LEU A 53 -32.41 -16.96 28.44
N VAL A 54 -31.96 -17.98 27.71
CA VAL A 54 -32.83 -18.81 26.85
C VAL A 54 -33.89 -19.56 27.67
N ILE A 55 -33.53 -20.15 28.82
CA ILE A 55 -34.48 -20.85 29.69
C ILE A 55 -35.47 -19.88 30.35
N GLY A 56 -35.01 -18.69 30.72
CA GLY A 56 -35.82 -17.63 31.32
C GLY A 56 -36.72 -16.90 30.31
N ASN A 57 -36.49 -17.09 29.01
CA ASN A 57 -37.05 -16.25 27.95
C ASN A 57 -36.77 -14.76 28.22
N GLU A 58 -35.55 -14.49 28.68
CA GLU A 58 -34.99 -13.16 28.93
C GLU A 58 -34.14 -12.73 27.73
N TYR A 59 -34.02 -11.42 27.54
CA TYR A 59 -33.26 -10.83 26.44
C TYR A 59 -32.10 -10.04 27.01
N ASP A 60 -30.92 -10.26 26.44
CA ASP A 60 -29.72 -9.45 26.64
C ASP A 60 -29.15 -9.10 25.27
N VAL A 61 -28.74 -7.85 25.10
CA VAL A 61 -28.17 -7.36 23.83
C VAL A 61 -26.82 -8.02 23.54
N LEU A 62 -26.04 -8.37 24.56
CA LEU A 62 -24.77 -9.08 24.40
C LEU A 62 -24.98 -10.56 24.08
N GLY A 63 -26.19 -11.08 24.33
CA GLY A 63 -26.57 -12.45 24.04
C GLY A 63 -27.22 -12.69 22.68
N ASP A 64 -27.50 -11.64 21.90
CA ASP A 64 -28.07 -11.71 20.55
C ASP A 64 -26.95 -11.64 19.50
N LEU A 65 -26.32 -12.79 19.23
CA LEU A 65 -25.10 -12.87 18.42
C LEU A 65 -25.39 -12.78 16.91
N ASN A 66 -26.63 -13.05 16.49
CA ASN A 66 -27.05 -12.95 15.09
C ASN A 66 -27.90 -11.69 14.80
N SER A 67 -28.15 -10.84 15.81
CA SER A 67 -28.91 -9.59 15.71
C SER A 67 -30.35 -9.76 15.19
N ASP A 68 -30.99 -10.90 15.49
CA ASP A 68 -32.38 -11.16 15.10
C ASP A 68 -33.40 -10.68 16.15
N ASN A 69 -32.94 -10.05 17.23
CA ASN A 69 -33.69 -9.62 18.41
C ASN A 69 -34.25 -10.79 19.25
N ILE A 70 -33.68 -11.99 19.15
CA ILE A 70 -34.10 -13.18 19.88
C ILE A 70 -32.90 -13.98 20.38
N VAL A 71 -32.61 -13.92 21.68
CA VAL A 71 -31.64 -14.83 22.31
C VAL A 71 -32.21 -16.26 22.37
N ASN A 72 -31.64 -17.18 21.59
CA ASN A 72 -32.08 -18.56 21.47
C ASN A 72 -30.90 -19.56 21.34
N VAL A 73 -31.19 -20.80 20.96
CA VAL A 73 -30.15 -21.85 20.85
C VAL A 73 -29.15 -21.56 19.74
N LEU A 74 -29.51 -20.78 18.72
CA LEU A 74 -28.60 -20.35 17.66
C LEU A 74 -27.48 -19.48 18.21
N ASP A 75 -27.78 -18.55 19.13
CA ASP A 75 -26.77 -17.72 19.80
C ASP A 75 -25.83 -18.55 20.66
N ILE A 76 -26.37 -19.57 21.36
CA ILE A 76 -25.56 -20.53 22.13
C ILE A 76 -24.58 -21.28 21.22
N VAL A 77 -25.00 -21.66 20.01
CA VAL A 77 -24.10 -22.31 19.05
C VAL A 77 -23.03 -21.33 18.58
N GLN A 78 -23.38 -20.07 18.35
CA GLN A 78 -22.42 -19.04 17.94
C GLN A 78 -21.38 -18.75 19.02
N ILE A 79 -21.76 -18.58 20.28
CA ILE A 79 -20.79 -18.34 21.36
C ILE A 79 -19.88 -19.55 21.60
N VAL A 80 -20.40 -20.78 21.43
CA VAL A 80 -19.56 -22.00 21.47
C VAL A 80 -18.54 -21.98 20.33
N ASN A 81 -18.93 -21.54 19.13
CA ASN A 81 -18.00 -21.38 18.03
C ASN A 81 -16.95 -20.31 18.33
N ILE A 82 -17.33 -19.19 18.96
CA ILE A 82 -16.38 -18.14 19.39
C ILE A 82 -15.33 -18.72 20.35
N ILE A 83 -15.74 -19.54 21.31
CA ILE A 83 -14.83 -20.15 22.29
C ILE A 83 -13.93 -21.21 21.66
N LEU A 84 -14.44 -21.97 20.68
CA LEU A 84 -13.69 -23.05 20.03
C LEU A 84 -12.77 -22.56 18.90
N TYR A 85 -13.15 -21.49 18.22
CA TYR A 85 -12.55 -21.05 16.95
C TYR A 85 -12.15 -19.57 16.92
N GLY A 86 -12.49 -18.76 17.94
CA GLY A 86 -12.33 -17.31 17.93
C GLY A 86 -13.58 -16.58 17.41
N PRO A 87 -13.72 -15.26 17.65
CA PRO A 87 -14.81 -14.47 17.10
C PRO A 87 -14.89 -14.68 15.57
N PRO A 88 -16.10 -14.74 14.98
CA PRO A 88 -16.20 -14.68 13.53
C PRO A 88 -15.46 -13.42 13.08
N PRO A 89 -14.70 -13.48 11.97
CA PRO A 89 -14.05 -12.30 11.45
C PRO A 89 -15.11 -11.20 11.34
N SER A 90 -14.81 -10.03 11.91
CA SER A 90 -15.74 -8.91 11.87
C SER A 90 -16.18 -8.73 10.43
N ALA A 91 -17.49 -8.55 10.22
CA ALA A 91 -18.04 -8.31 8.89
C ALA A 91 -17.51 -7.01 8.22
N ASP A 92 -16.59 -6.31 8.89
CA ASP A 92 -15.76 -5.24 8.35
C ASP A 92 -14.34 -5.37 8.91
N CYS A 93 -13.35 -5.37 8.02
CA CYS A 93 -11.97 -5.05 8.37
C CYS A 93 -11.90 -3.61 8.88
N SER A 94 -10.95 -3.26 9.75
CA SER A 94 -10.85 -1.87 10.19
C SER A 94 -10.55 -0.96 8.99
N GLU A 95 -11.36 0.10 8.80
CA GLU A 95 -11.12 1.14 7.78
C GLU A 95 -10.41 2.38 8.32
N GLN A 96 -10.12 2.44 9.63
CA GLN A 96 -9.61 3.63 10.31
C GLN A 96 -8.64 3.29 11.44
N GLY A 97 -7.89 4.30 11.89
CA GLY A 97 -7.00 4.18 13.05
C GLY A 97 -5.79 3.27 12.81
N TYR A 98 -5.33 3.19 11.57
CA TYR A 98 -4.20 2.35 11.19
C TYR A 98 -2.90 2.78 11.87
N THR A 99 -2.07 1.79 12.19
CA THR A 99 -0.71 2.00 12.67
C THR A 99 0.22 0.99 12.04
N THR A 100 1.36 1.45 11.55
CA THR A 100 2.45 0.62 11.01
C THR A 100 3.67 0.64 11.92
N GLN A 101 3.49 1.13 13.16
CA GLN A 101 4.55 1.27 14.15
C GLN A 101 5.19 -0.07 14.49
N GLY A 102 6.53 -0.11 14.48
CA GLY A 102 7.32 -1.31 14.80
C GLY A 102 7.39 -2.35 13.69
N ILE A 103 6.61 -2.20 12.60
CA ILE A 103 6.66 -3.11 11.46
C ILE A 103 7.78 -2.68 10.52
N LEU A 104 8.87 -3.45 10.49
CA LEU A 104 10.03 -3.23 9.61
C LEU A 104 10.66 -1.84 9.78
N THR A 105 10.69 -1.31 11.00
CA THR A 105 11.31 0.00 11.34
C THR A 105 12.66 -0.12 12.05
N ASN A 106 13.31 -1.28 11.96
CA ASN A 106 14.64 -1.52 12.51
C ASN A 106 15.48 -2.39 11.56
N ILE A 107 15.59 -1.93 10.32
CA ILE A 107 16.38 -2.57 9.26
C ILE A 107 17.62 -1.72 9.01
N SER A 108 18.79 -2.35 8.89
CA SER A 108 20.03 -1.68 8.50
C SER A 108 20.92 -2.71 7.81
N GLU A 109 20.96 -2.65 6.48
CA GLU A 109 21.57 -3.67 5.65
C GLU A 109 22.63 -3.06 4.71
N GLN A 110 23.70 -3.82 4.52
CA GLN A 110 24.74 -3.55 3.53
C GLN A 110 25.10 -4.87 2.85
N ILE A 111 24.63 -5.05 1.62
CA ILE A 111 24.75 -6.30 0.87
C ILE A 111 25.52 -6.02 -0.41
N TYR A 112 26.62 -6.72 -0.66
CA TYR A 112 27.33 -6.61 -1.93
C TYR A 112 26.55 -7.36 -3.03
N ASN A 113 26.11 -6.64 -4.04
CA ASN A 113 25.51 -7.22 -5.22
C ASN A 113 26.60 -7.44 -6.29
N ASN A 114 26.88 -8.71 -6.57
CA ASN A 114 27.93 -9.14 -7.50
C ASN A 114 27.44 -9.35 -8.94
N ASP A 115 26.20 -8.96 -9.25
CA ASP A 115 25.71 -8.87 -10.62
C ASP A 115 26.63 -7.97 -11.47
N GLU A 116 26.88 -8.38 -12.72
CA GLU A 116 27.78 -7.66 -13.63
C GLU A 116 27.35 -6.21 -13.86
N SER A 117 26.04 -5.96 -13.90
CA SER A 117 25.44 -4.64 -14.12
C SER A 117 25.43 -3.76 -12.87
N VAL A 118 25.65 -4.33 -11.69
CA VAL A 118 25.57 -3.61 -10.40
C VAL A 118 26.96 -3.40 -9.80
N ASN A 119 27.67 -4.48 -9.47
CA ASN A 119 29.01 -4.46 -8.85
C ASN A 119 29.20 -3.41 -7.74
N ALA A 120 28.20 -3.28 -6.85
CA ALA A 120 28.14 -2.26 -5.81
C ALA A 120 27.46 -2.80 -4.55
N PHE A 121 27.57 -2.06 -3.44
CA PHE A 121 26.80 -2.39 -2.23
C PHE A 121 25.40 -1.81 -2.33
N SER A 122 24.38 -2.64 -2.10
CA SER A 122 23.03 -2.21 -1.72
C SER A 122 23.06 -1.80 -0.25
N ILE A 123 22.82 -0.52 0.02
CA ILE A 123 22.84 0.05 1.37
C ILE A 123 21.49 0.69 1.63
N TYR A 124 20.79 0.21 2.67
CA TYR A 124 19.51 0.78 3.06
C TYR A 124 19.23 0.57 4.55
N SER A 125 18.44 1.47 5.11
CA SER A 125 17.96 1.40 6.46
C SER A 125 16.52 1.90 6.55
N TRP A 126 15.74 1.23 7.39
CA TRP A 126 14.41 1.66 7.79
C TRP A 126 14.41 1.84 9.30
N THR A 127 14.20 3.08 9.72
CA THR A 127 14.13 3.47 11.13
C THR A 127 12.81 4.17 11.41
N SER A 128 12.52 4.46 12.67
CA SER A 128 11.35 5.25 13.02
C SER A 128 11.58 6.12 14.26
N ASP A 129 10.89 7.25 14.31
CA ASP A 129 10.65 7.99 15.55
C ASP A 129 9.24 7.68 16.11
N GLU A 130 8.64 8.61 16.88
CA GLU A 130 7.30 8.44 17.45
C GLU A 130 6.17 8.41 16.40
N SER A 131 6.35 9.03 15.24
CA SER A 131 5.28 9.24 14.25
C SER A 131 5.68 8.98 12.80
N THR A 132 6.97 8.87 12.54
CA THR A 132 7.53 8.84 11.20
C THR A 132 8.39 7.61 10.99
N ARG A 133 8.16 6.91 9.87
CA ARG A 133 9.07 5.92 9.29
C ARG A 133 10.07 6.65 8.42
N ILE A 134 11.36 6.34 8.55
CA ILE A 134 12.45 7.01 7.85
C ILE A 134 13.22 5.98 7.04
N LEU A 135 13.26 6.18 5.72
CA LEU A 135 14.11 5.46 4.78
C LEU A 135 15.37 6.28 4.52
N SER A 136 16.54 5.64 4.67
CA SER A 136 17.80 6.11 4.09
C SER A 136 18.45 4.99 3.29
N GLY A 137 18.86 5.25 2.06
CA GLY A 137 19.49 4.23 1.21
C GLY A 137 20.10 4.79 -0.06
N ASN A 138 20.68 3.89 -0.88
CA ASN A 138 21.39 4.26 -2.10
C ASN A 138 20.71 3.83 -3.41
N GLY A 139 19.53 3.22 -3.36
CA GLY A 139 18.76 2.82 -4.54
C GLY A 139 19.42 1.75 -5.40
N ILE A 140 20.42 1.04 -4.86
CA ILE A 140 21.06 -0.09 -5.52
C ILE A 140 20.27 -1.37 -5.19
N PRO A 141 19.88 -2.19 -6.17
CA PRO A 141 19.17 -3.44 -5.91
C PRO A 141 20.08 -4.44 -5.16
N ASN A 142 19.50 -5.23 -4.26
CA ASN A 142 20.17 -6.30 -3.51
C ASN A 142 19.98 -7.70 -4.13
N HIS A 143 19.42 -7.77 -5.34
CA HIS A 143 19.16 -9.00 -6.08
C HIS A 143 19.75 -8.90 -7.50
N GLU A 144 19.81 -10.04 -8.21
CA GLU A 144 20.25 -10.09 -9.61
C GLU A 144 19.34 -9.23 -10.50
N VAL A 145 19.91 -8.65 -11.55
CA VAL A 145 19.22 -7.73 -12.47
C VAL A 145 19.51 -8.10 -13.92
N GLY A 146 18.83 -7.43 -14.85
CA GLY A 146 19.15 -7.53 -16.27
C GLY A 146 20.55 -6.99 -16.61
N THR A 147 20.95 -7.19 -17.87
CA THR A 147 22.19 -6.57 -18.38
C THR A 147 21.97 -5.08 -18.63
N PHE A 148 22.68 -4.23 -17.89
CA PHE A 148 22.65 -2.78 -18.06
C PHE A 148 24.08 -2.21 -18.12
N PRO A 149 24.39 -1.31 -19.06
CA PRO A 149 23.52 -0.83 -20.14
C PRO A 149 23.31 -1.89 -21.25
N ASN A 150 22.18 -1.82 -21.94
CA ASN A 150 21.88 -2.61 -23.15
C ASN A 150 21.33 -1.70 -24.28
N PRO A 151 21.17 -2.18 -25.53
CA PRO A 151 20.67 -1.36 -26.64
C PRO A 151 19.29 -0.73 -26.39
N ASN A 152 18.46 -1.40 -25.58
CA ASN A 152 17.12 -0.97 -25.20
C ASN A 152 17.08 -0.24 -23.85
N CYS A 153 18.21 -0.10 -23.15
CA CYS A 153 18.36 0.70 -21.93
C CYS A 153 19.84 1.12 -21.83
N PRO A 154 20.24 2.24 -22.45
CA PRO A 154 21.65 2.60 -22.60
C PRO A 154 22.29 3.12 -21.29
N SER A 155 21.54 3.15 -20.19
CA SER A 155 21.97 3.66 -18.89
C SER A 155 22.45 2.52 -18.00
N GLY A 156 23.54 2.75 -17.27
CA GLY A 156 24.05 1.82 -16.25
C GLY A 156 23.59 2.22 -14.86
N ILE A 157 23.46 1.23 -13.96
CA ILE A 157 23.04 1.46 -12.58
C ILE A 157 24.11 2.25 -11.83
N SER A 158 23.68 3.25 -11.04
CA SER A 158 24.56 4.00 -10.16
C SER A 158 23.86 4.36 -8.86
N GLU A 159 24.65 4.56 -7.80
CA GLU A 159 24.15 4.97 -6.50
C GLU A 159 23.36 6.28 -6.59
N GLN A 160 22.28 6.36 -5.82
CA GLN A 160 21.45 7.52 -5.61
C GLN A 160 21.55 7.95 -4.14
N ASN A 161 21.07 9.15 -3.80
CA ASN A 161 20.90 9.55 -2.41
C ASN A 161 19.40 9.52 -2.08
N ILE A 162 18.94 8.43 -1.44
CA ILE A 162 17.53 8.23 -1.09
C ILE A 162 17.35 8.55 0.39
N ASN A 163 16.58 9.58 0.69
CA ASN A 163 16.08 9.86 2.04
C ASN A 163 14.59 10.21 1.93
N HIS A 164 13.74 9.48 2.64
CA HIS A 164 12.30 9.70 2.60
C HIS A 164 11.65 9.41 3.95
N THR A 165 10.55 10.09 4.21
CA THR A 165 9.77 9.94 5.45
C THR A 165 8.34 9.59 5.13
N PHE A 166 7.75 8.70 5.91
CA PHE A 166 6.40 8.19 5.75
C PHE A 166 5.67 8.25 7.09
N SER A 167 4.34 8.44 7.09
CA SER A 167 3.56 8.36 8.33
C SER A 167 3.58 6.93 8.89
N LEU A 168 3.76 6.78 10.20
CA LEU A 168 3.46 5.53 10.90
C LEU A 168 1.95 5.34 11.14
N PHE A 169 1.17 6.40 10.95
CA PHE A 169 -0.27 6.43 11.16
C PHE A 169 -0.93 6.86 9.84
N PRO A 170 -0.97 5.98 8.82
CA PRO A 170 -1.59 6.31 7.55
C PRO A 170 -3.11 6.42 7.73
N GLU A 171 -3.72 7.42 7.10
CA GLU A 171 -5.16 7.67 7.14
C GLU A 171 -5.70 7.69 5.72
N LEU A 172 -6.83 7.03 5.47
CA LEU A 172 -7.54 7.15 4.20
C LEU A 172 -8.21 8.53 4.12
N VAL A 173 -7.83 9.33 3.12
CA VAL A 173 -8.35 10.69 2.90
C VAL A 173 -9.00 10.88 1.54
N SER A 174 -8.86 9.90 0.66
CA SER A 174 -9.51 9.88 -0.65
C SER A 174 -10.08 8.50 -0.97
N GLU A 175 -11.37 8.44 -1.31
CA GLU A 175 -12.04 7.20 -1.73
C GLU A 175 -11.53 6.71 -3.10
N GLN A 176 -11.23 7.62 -4.01
CA GLN A 176 -10.73 7.32 -5.37
C GLN A 176 -9.20 7.41 -5.48
N GLY A 177 -8.54 7.98 -4.47
CA GLY A 177 -7.11 8.28 -4.46
C GLY A 177 -6.73 9.54 -5.24
N GLN A 178 -5.45 9.90 -5.13
CA GLN A 178 -4.81 11.01 -5.83
C GLN A 178 -3.68 10.47 -6.70
N ALA A 179 -3.73 10.77 -8.00
CA ALA A 179 -2.68 10.34 -8.93
C ALA A 179 -1.29 10.86 -8.53
N VAL A 180 -0.30 9.96 -8.55
CA VAL A 180 1.11 10.25 -8.24
C VAL A 180 2.01 9.38 -9.12
N GLY A 181 3.29 9.74 -9.23
CA GLY A 181 4.25 9.10 -10.14
C GLY A 181 4.90 10.12 -11.08
N GLY A 182 6.08 9.77 -11.60
CA GLY A 182 6.87 10.68 -12.44
C GLY A 182 7.05 12.07 -11.80
N PRO A 183 6.67 13.17 -12.49
CA PRO A 183 6.80 14.54 -11.95
C PRO A 183 5.97 14.81 -10.68
N GLY A 184 4.96 13.97 -10.39
CA GLY A 184 4.12 14.09 -9.20
C GLY A 184 4.79 13.62 -7.91
N GLY A 185 5.98 13.00 -8.00
CA GLY A 185 6.71 12.41 -6.89
C GLY A 185 6.84 10.89 -7.01
N VAL A 186 7.68 10.31 -6.17
CA VAL A 186 7.82 8.85 -6.06
C VAL A 186 6.58 8.31 -5.35
N ILE A 187 5.98 7.24 -5.89
CA ILE A 187 4.77 6.64 -5.31
C ILE A 187 5.09 5.72 -4.13
N ALA A 188 6.23 5.03 -4.19
CA ALA A 188 6.61 4.02 -3.22
C ALA A 188 8.09 3.65 -3.30
N TYR A 189 8.58 3.06 -2.21
CA TYR A 189 9.91 2.45 -2.14
C TYR A 189 9.80 1.00 -1.67
N ALA A 190 10.52 0.12 -2.35
CA ALA A 190 10.75 -1.24 -1.89
C ALA A 190 11.69 -1.24 -0.67
N LEU A 191 11.69 -2.34 0.10
CA LEU A 191 12.53 -2.47 1.29
C LEU A 191 14.03 -2.26 1.00
N ASN A 192 14.49 -2.59 -0.21
CA ASN A 192 15.88 -2.38 -0.63
C ASN A 192 16.21 -0.95 -1.10
N SER A 193 15.33 0.03 -0.84
CA SER A 193 15.44 1.45 -1.24
C SER A 193 15.29 1.75 -2.74
N VAL A 194 15.00 0.76 -3.58
CA VAL A 194 14.65 0.97 -4.99
C VAL A 194 13.21 1.50 -5.08
N LYS A 195 13.00 2.54 -5.89
CA LYS A 195 11.66 3.13 -6.06
C LYS A 195 10.77 2.30 -6.99
N PHE A 196 9.46 2.42 -6.81
CA PHE A 196 8.47 2.05 -7.83
C PHE A 196 8.12 3.29 -8.66
N ASP A 197 8.07 3.13 -9.97
CA ASP A 197 7.66 4.16 -10.93
C ASP A 197 6.90 3.49 -12.09
N PRO A 198 5.66 3.03 -11.85
CA PRO A 198 4.94 2.17 -12.81
C PRO A 198 4.54 2.92 -14.09
N GLY A 199 4.39 4.24 -14.02
CA GLY A 199 4.14 5.10 -15.18
C GLY A 199 5.36 5.32 -16.05
N THR A 200 5.13 5.63 -17.33
CA THR A 200 6.20 6.04 -18.24
C THR A 200 6.00 7.50 -18.69
N ALA A 201 7.07 8.11 -19.19
CA ALA A 201 7.00 9.37 -19.92
C ALA A 201 6.73 9.17 -21.43
N GLY A 202 6.45 7.93 -21.84
CA GLY A 202 6.21 7.55 -23.22
C GLY A 202 4.82 7.97 -23.69
N ARG A 203 4.73 8.61 -24.86
CA ARG A 203 3.44 9.03 -25.42
C ARG A 203 3.37 8.91 -26.94
N CYS A 204 2.16 8.71 -27.44
CA CYS A 204 1.81 8.76 -28.85
C CYS A 204 0.72 9.79 -29.13
N ASN A 205 0.78 10.39 -30.33
CA ASN A 205 -0.36 11.10 -30.91
C ASN A 205 -1.23 10.16 -31.76
N GLU A 206 -2.37 10.66 -32.24
CA GLU A 206 -3.37 9.90 -33.01
C GLU A 206 -2.85 9.40 -34.37
N ASN A 207 -1.73 9.94 -34.87
CA ASN A 207 -1.12 9.53 -36.14
C ASN A 207 -0.03 8.46 -35.96
N GLY A 208 0.14 7.92 -34.74
CA GLY A 208 1.16 6.92 -34.46
C GLY A 208 2.58 7.48 -34.39
N VAL A 209 2.73 8.79 -34.18
CA VAL A 209 4.03 9.40 -33.88
C VAL A 209 4.24 9.32 -32.38
N CYS A 210 5.18 8.47 -31.99
CA CYS A 210 5.42 8.09 -30.61
C CYS A 210 6.81 8.50 -30.13
N SER A 211 6.93 8.72 -28.82
CA SER A 211 8.21 8.81 -28.15
C SER A 211 8.21 8.02 -26.85
N LEU A 212 9.29 7.27 -26.57
CA LEU A 212 9.47 6.56 -25.29
C LEU A 212 10.05 7.45 -24.19
N ALA A 213 10.54 8.64 -24.54
CA ALA A 213 11.08 9.61 -23.58
C ALA A 213 10.44 10.98 -23.82
N GLN A 214 9.64 11.44 -22.84
CA GLN A 214 8.99 12.76 -22.84
C GLN A 214 8.17 13.03 -24.11
N GLY A 215 7.34 12.05 -24.48
CA GLY A 215 6.50 12.15 -25.67
C GLY A 215 5.39 13.20 -25.55
N GLN A 216 4.76 13.46 -26.69
CA GLN A 216 3.58 14.33 -26.79
C GLN A 216 2.39 13.52 -27.28
N GLY A 217 1.18 14.01 -27.00
CA GLY A 217 -0.06 13.33 -27.34
C GLY A 217 -0.82 12.85 -26.11
N ASN A 218 -1.95 12.20 -26.36
CA ASN A 218 -2.92 11.82 -25.32
C ASN A 218 -2.83 10.35 -24.93
N TRP A 219 -2.04 9.55 -25.66
CA TRP A 219 -1.90 8.11 -25.45
C TRP A 219 -0.62 7.85 -24.66
N ASN A 220 -0.76 7.44 -23.40
CA ASN A 220 0.38 7.15 -22.52
C ASN A 220 0.79 5.70 -22.73
N ILE A 221 2.04 5.46 -23.07
CA ILE A 221 2.56 4.12 -23.34
C ILE A 221 2.84 3.41 -22.00
N GLU A 222 2.40 2.17 -21.85
CA GLU A 222 2.79 1.36 -20.68
C GLU A 222 4.20 0.79 -20.86
N ALA A 223 4.89 0.49 -19.75
CA ALA A 223 6.18 -0.22 -19.85
C ALA A 223 5.97 -1.72 -20.09
N LEU A 224 4.84 -2.27 -19.64
CA LEU A 224 4.57 -3.69 -19.51
C LEU A 224 3.26 -4.08 -20.19
N GLY A 225 3.07 -5.38 -20.44
CA GLY A 225 1.80 -5.94 -20.92
C GLY A 225 1.60 -5.92 -22.44
N HIS A 226 2.64 -5.57 -23.22
CA HIS A 226 2.58 -5.54 -24.68
C HIS A 226 3.97 -5.73 -25.31
N GLU A 227 4.00 -6.01 -26.62
CA GLU A 227 5.26 -6.22 -27.37
C GLU A 227 5.60 -5.07 -28.35
N THR A 228 4.77 -4.02 -28.41
CA THR A 228 4.94 -2.94 -29.41
C THR A 228 6.07 -1.98 -29.06
N PHE A 229 6.22 -1.65 -27.77
CA PHE A 229 7.23 -0.74 -27.27
C PHE A 229 8.11 -1.47 -26.26
N ASP A 230 9.42 -1.23 -26.34
CA ASP A 230 10.42 -1.90 -25.51
C ASP A 230 11.20 -0.84 -24.74
N PHE A 231 11.02 -0.82 -23.41
CA PHE A 231 11.71 0.08 -22.49
C PHE A 231 13.03 -0.51 -21.95
N GLY A 232 13.39 -1.72 -22.38
CA GLY A 232 14.55 -2.45 -21.93
C GLY A 232 14.45 -2.91 -20.48
N ASP A 233 13.24 -3.24 -20.03
CA ASP A 233 12.99 -3.83 -18.71
C ASP A 233 13.60 -5.23 -18.59
N ASP A 234 13.95 -5.59 -17.36
CA ASP A 234 14.51 -6.88 -17.01
C ASP A 234 13.46 -7.82 -16.40
N MET A 235 13.93 -8.98 -15.92
CA MET A 235 13.09 -9.98 -15.25
C MET A 235 12.41 -9.50 -13.96
N ASN A 236 12.78 -8.33 -13.43
CA ASN A 236 12.15 -7.70 -12.27
C ASN A 236 11.15 -6.60 -12.71
N HIS A 237 10.79 -6.57 -14.00
CA HIS A 237 9.96 -5.54 -14.60
C HIS A 237 10.53 -4.14 -14.32
N ALA A 238 11.86 -4.01 -14.39
CA ALA A 238 12.58 -2.82 -13.98
C ALA A 238 13.64 -2.42 -14.99
N HIS A 239 13.98 -1.14 -15.00
CA HIS A 239 15.04 -0.64 -15.85
C HIS A 239 15.74 0.58 -15.24
N VAL A 240 16.73 1.11 -15.96
CA VAL A 240 17.59 2.19 -15.47
C VAL A 240 17.27 3.50 -16.18
N GLN A 241 16.92 4.53 -15.40
CA GLN A 241 16.71 5.86 -15.97
C GLN A 241 18.06 6.54 -16.32
N PRO A 242 18.08 7.61 -17.14
CA PRO A 242 19.32 8.30 -17.53
C PRO A 242 20.24 8.80 -16.41
N THR A 243 19.71 8.95 -15.18
CA THR A 243 20.49 9.34 -13.99
C THR A 243 21.14 8.15 -13.28
N GLY A 244 21.01 6.93 -13.82
CA GLY A 244 21.51 5.69 -13.23
C GLY A 244 20.62 5.06 -12.15
N GLN A 245 19.45 5.64 -11.88
CA GLN A 245 18.50 5.07 -10.91
C GLN A 245 17.74 3.89 -11.54
N TYR A 246 17.97 2.70 -10.99
CA TYR A 246 17.15 1.51 -11.23
C TYR A 246 15.79 1.66 -10.54
N HIS A 247 14.71 1.21 -11.17
CA HIS A 247 13.35 1.30 -10.62
C HIS A 247 12.40 0.26 -11.23
N TYR A 248 11.41 -0.15 -10.43
CA TYR A 248 10.42 -1.14 -10.84
C TYR A 248 9.19 -0.48 -11.48
N HIS A 249 8.72 -1.05 -12.58
CA HIS A 249 7.41 -0.77 -13.18
C HIS A 249 6.33 -1.74 -12.68
N GLY A 250 6.73 -2.95 -12.28
CA GLY A 250 5.83 -4.03 -11.88
C GLY A 250 6.45 -4.91 -10.83
N MET A 251 6.24 -6.22 -10.96
CA MET A 251 6.65 -7.18 -9.94
C MET A 251 8.17 -7.38 -9.86
N PRO A 252 8.82 -7.08 -8.73
CA PRO A 252 10.25 -7.29 -8.59
C PRO A 252 10.53 -8.76 -8.22
N ASP A 253 10.39 -9.68 -9.18
CA ASP A 253 10.37 -11.13 -8.93
C ASP A 253 11.60 -11.63 -8.12
N LEU A 254 12.82 -11.14 -8.41
CA LEU A 254 14.01 -11.58 -7.68
C LEU A 254 14.19 -10.89 -6.32
N LEU A 255 13.57 -9.70 -6.12
CA LEU A 255 13.42 -9.16 -4.77
C LEU A 255 12.45 -10.02 -3.96
N ILE A 256 11.37 -10.48 -4.58
CA ILE A 256 10.39 -11.35 -3.92
C ILE A 256 11.06 -12.66 -3.54
N ASP A 257 11.81 -13.30 -4.45
CA ASP A 257 12.59 -14.51 -4.12
C ASP A 257 13.61 -14.27 -2.99
N PHE A 258 14.18 -13.05 -2.91
CA PHE A 258 15.08 -12.67 -1.82
C PHE A 258 14.35 -12.50 -0.48
N LEU A 259 13.14 -11.94 -0.51
CA LEU A 259 12.29 -11.70 0.67
C LEU A 259 11.48 -12.93 1.08
N ASP A 260 11.23 -13.87 0.16
CA ASP A 260 10.38 -15.03 0.37
C ASP A 260 11.04 -15.99 1.36
N GLN A 261 10.59 -15.89 2.62
CA GLN A 261 10.93 -16.79 3.71
C GLN A 261 9.90 -17.92 3.85
N GLY A 262 9.25 -18.32 2.75
CA GLY A 262 8.15 -19.29 2.74
C GLY A 262 6.80 -18.66 3.09
N GLN A 263 6.64 -17.36 2.86
CA GLN A 263 5.39 -16.62 3.09
C GLN A 263 4.72 -16.32 1.75
N GLN A 264 3.47 -16.77 1.59
CA GLN A 264 2.72 -16.52 0.34
C GLN A 264 2.32 -15.04 0.19
N ILE A 265 1.97 -14.37 1.27
CA ILE A 265 1.63 -12.93 1.29
C ILE A 265 2.88 -12.18 1.77
N THR A 266 3.57 -11.48 0.86
CA THR A 266 4.88 -10.88 1.13
C THR A 266 4.81 -9.36 1.13
N LEU A 267 5.19 -8.72 2.25
CA LEU A 267 5.37 -7.27 2.33
C LEU A 267 6.68 -6.88 1.64
N VAL A 268 6.62 -6.02 0.62
CA VAL A 268 7.78 -5.66 -0.22
C VAL A 268 8.21 -4.20 -0.11
N GLY A 269 7.39 -3.34 0.48
CA GLY A 269 7.74 -1.93 0.65
C GLY A 269 6.65 -1.08 1.29
N TRP A 270 6.85 0.23 1.20
CA TRP A 270 5.96 1.25 1.74
C TRP A 270 5.64 2.29 0.68
N ALA A 271 4.35 2.61 0.55
CA ALA A 271 3.87 3.69 -0.28
C ALA A 271 4.10 5.03 0.41
N SER A 272 4.23 6.11 -0.37
CA SER A 272 4.56 7.45 0.14
C SER A 272 3.51 8.05 1.08
N ASP A 273 2.31 7.48 1.14
CA ASP A 273 1.25 7.81 2.10
C ASP A 273 1.30 6.97 3.40
N GLY A 274 2.30 6.09 3.53
CA GLY A 274 2.55 5.28 4.72
C GLY A 274 1.86 3.91 4.73
N PHE A 275 1.03 3.58 3.73
CA PHE A 275 0.43 2.26 3.61
C PHE A 275 1.43 1.21 3.09
N PRO A 276 1.31 -0.06 3.54
CA PRO A 276 2.19 -1.13 3.09
C PRO A 276 1.88 -1.58 1.66
N ILE A 277 2.88 -2.22 1.05
CA ILE A 277 2.79 -2.79 -0.31
C ILE A 277 3.07 -4.28 -0.24
N TYR A 278 2.17 -5.06 -0.84
CA TYR A 278 2.27 -6.52 -0.91
C TYR A 278 2.37 -7.02 -2.36
N THR A 279 2.85 -8.25 -2.50
CA THR A 279 2.84 -9.00 -3.76
C THR A 279 1.42 -9.47 -4.14
N ARG A 280 1.29 -10.18 -5.26
CA ARG A 280 0.01 -10.60 -5.87
C ARG A 280 -0.93 -11.43 -4.99
N TYR A 281 -0.47 -11.94 -3.85
CA TYR A 281 -1.27 -12.85 -3.03
C TYR A 281 -1.90 -12.15 -1.84
N GLY A 282 -3.13 -12.55 -1.52
CA GLY A 282 -3.84 -12.14 -0.31
C GLY A 282 -4.92 -13.13 0.07
N TYR A 283 -5.54 -12.92 1.24
CA TYR A 283 -6.69 -13.69 1.68
C TYR A 283 -7.91 -13.49 0.76
N ALA A 284 -8.59 -14.58 0.41
CA ALA A 284 -9.78 -14.59 -0.44
C ALA A 284 -10.95 -13.87 0.22
N ASP A 285 -11.16 -14.11 1.50
CA ASP A 285 -11.93 -13.21 2.34
C ASP A 285 -10.95 -12.21 2.96
N PRO A 286 -10.99 -10.92 2.57
CA PRO A 286 -10.03 -9.93 3.06
C PRO A 286 -10.06 -9.80 4.58
N CYS A 287 -11.12 -10.21 5.27
CA CYS A 287 -11.22 -10.07 6.72
C CYS A 287 -11.00 -11.38 7.50
N ASP A 288 -10.69 -12.49 6.81
CA ASP A 288 -10.39 -13.78 7.44
C ASP A 288 -8.98 -14.28 7.09
N ILE A 289 -8.08 -14.22 8.07
CA ILE A 289 -6.70 -14.74 8.00
C ILE A 289 -6.63 -16.26 7.80
N ASN A 290 -7.74 -16.98 8.02
CA ASN A 290 -7.83 -18.42 7.78
C ASN A 290 -8.41 -18.76 6.41
N SER A 291 -8.83 -17.76 5.63
CA SER A 291 -9.33 -17.98 4.29
C SER A 291 -8.21 -18.41 3.34
N GLU A 292 -8.61 -18.95 2.19
CA GLU A 292 -7.68 -19.35 1.15
C GLU A 292 -6.82 -18.16 0.70
N ILE A 293 -5.55 -18.41 0.42
CA ILE A 293 -4.68 -17.41 -0.20
C ILE A 293 -4.86 -17.51 -1.71
N ILE A 294 -5.25 -16.41 -2.33
CA ILE A 294 -5.51 -16.31 -3.77
C ILE A 294 -4.62 -15.25 -4.40
N ALA A 295 -4.38 -15.37 -5.71
CA ALA A 295 -3.84 -14.28 -6.50
C ALA A 295 -4.93 -13.23 -6.69
N LEU A 296 -4.70 -12.02 -6.19
CA LEU A 296 -5.66 -10.92 -6.22
C LEU A 296 -5.75 -10.32 -7.62
N GLN A 297 -6.97 -10.13 -8.09
CA GLN A 297 -7.27 -9.61 -9.42
C GLN A 297 -7.50 -8.09 -9.37
N PRO A 298 -6.85 -7.29 -10.23
CA PRO A 298 -7.23 -5.90 -10.41
C PRO A 298 -8.68 -5.73 -10.88
N SER A 299 -9.33 -4.65 -10.45
CA SER A 299 -10.62 -4.20 -11.03
C SER A 299 -10.45 -3.39 -12.32
N TRP A 300 -9.23 -3.26 -12.81
CA TRP A 300 -8.95 -2.74 -14.14
C TRP A 300 -9.03 -3.86 -15.17
N LYS A 301 -9.68 -3.59 -16.30
CA LYS A 301 -9.76 -4.53 -17.42
C LYS A 301 -9.46 -3.83 -18.74
N MET A 302 -8.97 -4.60 -19.70
CA MET A 302 -8.82 -4.11 -21.07
C MET A 302 -10.20 -3.86 -21.69
N LYS A 303 -10.36 -2.73 -22.39
CA LYS A 303 -11.58 -2.39 -23.11
C LYS A 303 -11.79 -3.32 -24.31
N ASP A 304 -13.05 -3.63 -24.61
CA ASP A 304 -13.40 -4.46 -25.77
C ASP A 304 -13.17 -3.74 -27.11
N GLN A 305 -13.18 -2.40 -27.11
CA GLN A 305 -13.01 -1.56 -28.30
C GLN A 305 -12.06 -0.39 -28.00
N PRO A 306 -11.20 0.01 -28.95
CA PRO A 306 -10.31 1.15 -28.78
C PRO A 306 -11.08 2.47 -28.72
N ASP A 307 -10.60 3.45 -27.94
CA ASP A 307 -11.22 4.78 -27.97
C ASP A 307 -10.94 5.50 -29.30
N THR A 308 -11.79 6.49 -29.62
CA THR A 308 -11.60 7.32 -30.81
C THR A 308 -10.28 8.08 -30.75
N GLY A 309 -9.52 8.06 -31.85
CA GLY A 309 -8.22 8.72 -31.93
C GLY A 309 -7.05 7.85 -31.46
N ARG A 310 -7.30 6.59 -31.07
CA ARG A 310 -6.23 5.63 -30.79
C ARG A 310 -5.41 5.36 -32.04
N PRO A 311 -4.07 5.52 -32.00
CA PRO A 311 -3.24 5.15 -33.15
C PRO A 311 -3.23 3.62 -33.30
N GLU A 312 -3.61 3.13 -34.48
CA GLU A 312 -3.58 1.70 -34.80
C GLU A 312 -2.19 1.21 -35.24
N PHE A 313 -1.35 2.13 -35.75
CA PHE A 313 -0.02 1.82 -36.26
C PHE A 313 1.01 2.81 -35.73
N LEU A 314 2.18 2.31 -35.35
CA LEU A 314 3.36 3.09 -35.08
C LEU A 314 3.96 3.53 -36.43
N THR A 315 4.04 4.85 -36.65
CA THR A 315 4.54 5.46 -37.89
C THR A 315 5.90 6.13 -37.71
N GLN A 316 6.21 6.57 -36.49
CA GLN A 316 7.50 7.14 -36.12
C GLN A 316 7.77 6.86 -34.64
N LEU A 317 9.01 6.42 -34.33
CA LEU A 317 9.49 6.24 -32.98
C LEU A 317 10.68 7.16 -32.73
N SER A 318 10.60 7.96 -31.67
CA SER A 318 11.66 8.86 -31.22
C SER A 318 11.85 8.73 -29.71
N GLY A 319 12.91 9.31 -29.15
CA GLY A 319 13.15 9.30 -27.71
C GLY A 319 13.40 7.91 -27.12
N GLY A 320 14.36 7.81 -26.19
CA GLY A 320 14.67 6.53 -25.57
C GLY A 320 15.18 5.48 -26.57
N PRO A 321 15.01 4.19 -26.25
CA PRO A 321 15.60 3.10 -27.01
C PRO A 321 14.89 2.85 -28.34
N GLY A 322 15.67 2.43 -29.34
CA GLY A 322 15.16 2.26 -30.71
C GLY A 322 14.70 3.57 -31.40
N GLY A 323 14.89 4.75 -30.80
CA GLY A 323 14.43 6.03 -31.35
C GLY A 323 15.13 6.47 -32.65
N GLY A 324 14.49 7.39 -33.38
CA GLY A 324 14.99 7.94 -34.65
C GLY A 324 14.44 7.22 -35.89
N GLN A 325 13.48 6.33 -35.71
CA GLN A 325 12.84 5.57 -36.78
C GLN A 325 11.66 6.35 -37.36
N THR A 326 11.54 6.38 -38.69
CA THR A 326 10.44 7.04 -39.41
C THR A 326 9.89 6.10 -40.49
N ASN A 327 8.67 6.34 -40.95
CA ASN A 327 7.98 5.52 -41.96
C ASN A 327 7.79 4.06 -41.50
N LEU A 328 7.54 3.88 -40.21
CA LEU A 328 7.16 2.59 -39.65
C LEU A 328 5.72 2.25 -40.06
N ASN A 329 5.39 0.96 -39.99
CA ASN A 329 4.05 0.43 -40.23
C ASN A 329 3.80 -0.78 -39.32
N THR A 330 4.10 -0.60 -38.04
CA THR A 330 3.99 -1.65 -37.02
C THR A 330 2.64 -1.52 -36.33
N PRO A 331 1.79 -2.56 -36.29
CA PRO A 331 0.55 -2.52 -35.53
C PRO A 331 0.78 -2.22 -34.04
N ILE A 332 -0.10 -1.44 -33.44
CA ILE A 332 -0.14 -1.19 -31.99
C ILE A 332 -1.32 -1.96 -31.42
N GLU A 333 -1.03 -3.10 -30.79
CA GLU A 333 -2.05 -3.95 -30.17
C GLU A 333 -2.66 -3.29 -28.93
N MET A 334 -3.90 -3.66 -28.58
CA MET A 334 -4.54 -3.21 -27.33
C MET A 334 -3.71 -3.60 -26.11
N GLY A 335 -3.71 -2.75 -25.09
CA GLY A 335 -2.87 -2.90 -23.89
C GLY A 335 -1.57 -2.09 -23.97
N ALA A 336 -1.25 -1.54 -25.14
CA ALA A 336 -0.08 -0.67 -25.31
C ALA A 336 -0.20 0.68 -24.58
N PHE A 337 -1.42 1.12 -24.29
CA PHE A 337 -1.68 2.41 -23.66
C PHE A 337 -2.46 2.28 -22.36
N THR A 338 -2.20 3.17 -21.38
CA THR A 338 -3.02 3.29 -20.16
C THR A 338 -4.51 3.40 -20.49
N GLN A 339 -4.82 4.15 -21.55
CA GLN A 339 -6.19 4.42 -22.00
C GLN A 339 -6.90 3.19 -22.61
N ASP A 340 -6.17 2.11 -22.91
CA ASP A 340 -6.76 0.85 -23.37
C ASP A 340 -7.49 0.09 -22.26
N PHE A 341 -7.32 0.52 -21.00
CA PHE A 341 -7.92 -0.07 -19.82
C PHE A 341 -9.02 0.81 -19.24
N GLU A 342 -9.98 0.18 -18.57
CA GLU A 342 -11.03 0.83 -17.79
C GLU A 342 -11.16 0.20 -16.40
N TYR A 343 -11.37 1.04 -15.40
CA TYR A 343 -11.70 0.59 -14.05
C TYR A 343 -13.19 0.24 -13.97
N ILE A 344 -13.50 -0.93 -13.40
CA ILE A 344 -14.86 -1.35 -13.09
C ILE A 344 -14.91 -1.78 -11.63
N GLU A 345 -15.55 -0.97 -10.80
CA GLU A 345 -15.78 -1.26 -9.39
C GLU A 345 -16.37 -2.67 -9.19
N GLY A 346 -15.70 -3.48 -8.36
CA GLY A 346 -16.10 -4.85 -8.05
C GLY A 346 -15.86 -5.88 -9.17
N TYR A 347 -15.11 -5.54 -10.23
CA TYR A 347 -14.72 -6.52 -11.25
C TYR A 347 -13.67 -7.52 -10.75
N GLY A 348 -12.69 -7.04 -9.99
CA GLY A 348 -11.70 -7.84 -9.29
C GLY A 348 -11.76 -7.61 -7.79
N ASP A 349 -10.65 -7.91 -7.11
CA ASP A 349 -10.49 -7.82 -5.65
C ASP A 349 -9.94 -6.46 -5.19
N LEU A 350 -9.43 -5.64 -6.13
CA LEU A 350 -8.69 -4.41 -5.85
C LEU A 350 -9.44 -3.17 -6.32
N ASP A 351 -9.19 -2.03 -5.69
CA ASP A 351 -9.77 -0.74 -6.03
C ASP A 351 -9.03 -0.01 -7.17
N GLU A 352 -9.43 1.23 -7.46
CA GLU A 352 -8.87 2.03 -8.57
C GLU A 352 -7.36 2.28 -8.40
N CYS A 353 -6.86 2.34 -7.17
CA CYS A 353 -5.44 2.49 -6.87
C CYS A 353 -4.70 1.15 -6.73
N ASN A 354 -5.32 0.04 -7.18
CA ASN A 354 -4.77 -1.30 -7.07
C ASN A 354 -4.47 -1.72 -5.62
N GLY A 355 -5.30 -1.28 -4.67
CA GLY A 355 -5.22 -1.68 -3.28
C GLY A 355 -6.54 -2.21 -2.74
N ARG A 356 -6.56 -2.61 -1.48
CA ARG A 356 -7.77 -2.99 -0.74
C ARG A 356 -7.56 -2.84 0.75
N VAL A 357 -8.66 -2.80 1.51
CA VAL A 357 -8.61 -3.05 2.95
C VAL A 357 -8.66 -4.56 3.17
N GLY A 358 -7.75 -5.09 3.98
CA GLY A 358 -7.75 -6.52 4.32
C GLY A 358 -6.65 -6.90 5.29
N ALA A 359 -6.85 -8.04 5.95
CA ALA A 359 -5.88 -8.69 6.81
C ALA A 359 -4.62 -9.07 6.04
N THR A 360 -3.49 -9.00 6.72
CA THR A 360 -2.18 -9.47 6.24
C THR A 360 -1.43 -10.10 7.43
N PRO A 361 -0.30 -10.81 7.22
CA PRO A 361 0.46 -11.40 8.32
C PRO A 361 0.88 -10.37 9.39
N GLU A 362 1.22 -9.15 9.00
CA GLU A 362 1.62 -8.06 9.91
C GLU A 362 0.40 -7.31 10.49
N PHE A 363 -0.73 -7.32 9.79
CA PHE A 363 -1.94 -6.57 10.14
C PHE A 363 -3.17 -7.50 10.15
N PRO A 364 -3.31 -8.38 11.16
CA PRO A 364 -4.39 -9.36 11.21
C PRO A 364 -5.79 -8.74 11.33
N ASP A 365 -5.89 -7.53 11.91
CA ASP A 365 -7.15 -6.77 12.02
C ASP A 365 -7.51 -5.98 10.75
N GLY A 366 -6.65 -6.06 9.74
CA GLY A 366 -6.80 -5.38 8.47
C GLY A 366 -6.11 -4.03 8.39
N ILE A 367 -5.56 -3.76 7.21
CA ILE A 367 -5.05 -2.44 6.83
C ILE A 367 -5.38 -2.19 5.35
N TYR A 368 -5.57 -0.93 4.96
CA TYR A 368 -5.49 -0.60 3.55
C TYR A 368 -4.06 -0.86 3.04
N HIS A 369 -3.92 -1.59 1.95
CA HIS A 369 -2.63 -1.92 1.38
C HIS A 369 -2.69 -1.93 -0.14
N TYR A 370 -1.59 -1.52 -0.77
CA TYR A 370 -1.43 -1.62 -2.22
C TYR A 370 -0.90 -2.99 -2.62
N VAL A 371 -1.29 -3.45 -3.79
CA VAL A 371 -0.93 -4.77 -4.30
C VAL A 371 -0.20 -4.60 -5.63
N ILE A 372 0.90 -5.32 -5.80
CA ILE A 372 1.58 -5.48 -7.08
C ILE A 372 0.99 -6.71 -7.77
N THR A 373 0.54 -6.57 -9.02
CA THR A 373 -0.18 -7.59 -9.78
C THR A 373 0.51 -7.93 -11.09
N ASP A 374 0.19 -9.09 -11.67
CA ASP A 374 0.67 -9.49 -13.01
C ASP A 374 -0.08 -8.77 -14.14
N ASP A 375 -1.27 -8.24 -13.83
CA ASP A 375 -2.13 -7.51 -14.76
C ASP A 375 -2.08 -6.01 -14.50
N PHE A 376 -2.45 -5.22 -15.52
CA PHE A 376 -2.57 -3.76 -15.42
C PHE A 376 -3.41 -3.36 -14.19
N PRO A 377 -2.98 -2.37 -13.38
CA PRO A 377 -1.91 -1.41 -13.66
C PRO A 377 -0.49 -1.87 -13.28
N PHE A 378 -0.29 -3.15 -12.96
CA PHE A 378 0.92 -3.81 -12.44
C PHE A 378 1.33 -3.33 -11.04
N PHE A 379 1.23 -2.03 -10.80
CA PHE A 379 1.28 -1.41 -9.48
C PHE A 379 0.44 -0.12 -9.49
N SER A 380 0.18 0.40 -8.29
CA SER A 380 -0.65 1.57 -8.07
C SER A 380 -0.27 2.78 -8.94
N ARG A 381 -1.27 3.56 -9.36
CA ARG A 381 -1.10 4.86 -10.04
C ARG A 381 -1.59 6.04 -9.19
N CYS A 382 -2.09 5.77 -7.99
CA CYS A 382 -2.64 6.78 -7.08
C CYS A 382 -2.49 6.38 -5.61
N LEU A 383 -2.49 7.37 -4.73
CA LEU A 383 -2.44 7.15 -3.28
C LEU A 383 -3.74 7.61 -2.62
N LYS A 384 -4.26 6.81 -1.69
CA LYS A 384 -5.50 7.09 -0.94
C LYS A 384 -5.25 7.78 0.39
N GLY A 385 -4.03 7.70 0.91
CA GLY A 385 -3.66 8.38 2.14
C GLY A 385 -3.08 9.76 1.96
N GLU A 386 -2.79 10.43 3.07
CA GLU A 386 -2.07 11.71 3.08
C GLU A 386 -0.59 11.50 2.78
N PHE A 387 -0.05 12.25 1.83
CA PHE A 387 1.37 12.25 1.52
C PHE A 387 1.85 13.66 1.19
N SER A 388 3.11 13.95 1.53
CA SER A 388 3.69 15.24 1.19
C SER A 388 4.02 15.31 -0.30
N THR A 389 3.37 16.19 -1.06
CA THR A 389 3.71 16.47 -2.47
C THR A 389 5.01 17.27 -2.61
N ASN A 390 5.66 17.65 -1.51
CA ASN A 390 6.86 18.50 -1.50
C ASN A 390 8.14 17.77 -1.95
N GLY A 391 8.05 16.49 -2.34
CA GLY A 391 9.11 15.75 -3.03
C GLY A 391 9.05 15.81 -4.56
N GLY A 392 8.10 16.57 -5.14
CA GLY A 392 7.95 16.79 -6.57
C GLY A 392 9.14 17.56 -7.16
N GLY A 393 10.23 16.85 -7.39
CA GLY A 393 11.33 17.30 -8.22
C GLY A 393 10.78 17.68 -9.58
N ASN A 394 10.79 18.98 -9.86
CA ASN A 394 10.67 19.53 -11.19
C ASN A 394 11.56 18.69 -12.10
N GLY A 395 10.98 18.02 -13.11
CA GLY A 395 11.73 17.22 -14.08
C GLY A 395 12.82 18.08 -14.72
N GLY A 396 14.04 17.96 -14.19
CA GLY A 396 15.18 18.78 -14.58
C GLY A 396 16.07 19.21 -13.41
N GLY A 397 16.90 18.29 -12.93
CA GLY A 397 18.17 18.62 -12.27
C GLY A 397 18.10 19.17 -10.83
N ASN A 398 19.01 18.64 -10.01
CA ASN A 398 19.33 18.96 -8.62
C ASN A 398 18.44 18.37 -7.53
N GLY A 399 19.13 17.68 -6.61
CA GLY A 399 18.61 16.90 -5.50
C GLY A 399 17.61 17.63 -4.61
N GLY A 400 16.71 16.83 -4.06
CA GLY A 400 15.75 17.26 -3.05
C GLY A 400 16.44 17.95 -1.87
N GLN A 401 15.73 18.92 -1.28
CA GLN A 401 16.22 19.64 -0.11
C GLN A 401 16.36 18.69 1.08
N ILE A 402 17.51 18.80 1.74
CA ILE A 402 18.01 17.96 2.84
C ILE A 402 17.33 18.36 4.17
N PRO A 403 16.93 17.42 5.04
CA PRO A 403 16.48 17.70 6.41
C PRO A 403 17.59 18.34 7.27
N SER A 404 17.22 19.17 8.24
CA SER A 404 18.18 19.87 9.12
C SER A 404 18.75 18.93 10.19
N CYS A 405 20.03 19.10 10.53
CA CYS A 405 20.74 18.32 11.56
C CYS A 405 20.05 18.30 12.94
N ASP A 406 19.20 19.28 13.24
CA ASP A 406 18.43 19.35 14.49
C ASP A 406 17.33 18.27 14.59
N GLN A 407 17.14 17.48 13.53
CA GLN A 407 16.11 16.44 13.43
C GLN A 407 16.66 15.00 13.61
N VAL A 408 17.97 14.84 13.87
CA VAL A 408 18.61 13.51 14.01
C VAL A 408 18.95 13.19 15.49
N PRO A 409 18.59 12.00 16.04
CA PRO A 409 18.87 11.64 17.43
C PRO A 409 20.36 11.49 17.80
N ASN A 410 20.68 11.76 19.08
CA ASN A 410 22.04 11.67 19.63
C ASN A 410 22.65 10.27 19.52
N GLY A 411 23.84 10.16 18.90
CA GLY A 411 24.63 8.93 18.84
C GLY A 411 24.77 8.29 17.45
N MET A 412 24.19 8.89 16.40
CA MET A 412 24.45 8.50 15.01
C MET A 412 25.73 9.19 14.47
N PRO A 413 26.51 8.51 13.61
CA PRO A 413 27.74 9.07 13.06
C PRO A 413 27.41 10.21 12.07
N CYS A 414 27.91 11.41 12.35
CA CYS A 414 27.93 12.54 11.44
C CYS A 414 29.38 13.04 11.38
N CYS A 415 30.08 12.94 10.25
CA CYS A 415 31.30 13.72 10.04
C CYS A 415 31.47 14.07 8.54
N GLY A 416 30.94 15.21 8.10
CA GLY A 416 30.71 15.41 6.67
C GLY A 416 31.23 16.62 5.92
N ASP A 417 30.37 17.62 5.88
CA ASP A 417 30.30 18.63 4.81
C ASP A 417 29.09 19.54 5.05
N ASN A 418 28.55 19.55 6.28
CA ASN A 418 27.18 19.98 6.60
C ASN A 418 26.10 19.33 5.70
N VAL A 419 26.39 18.16 5.14
CA VAL A 419 25.46 17.25 4.48
C VAL A 419 25.53 15.91 5.22
N CYS A 420 24.44 15.16 5.24
CA CYS A 420 24.45 13.77 5.67
C CYS A 420 24.44 12.89 4.41
N GLY A 421 25.51 12.10 4.19
CA GLY A 421 25.54 11.03 3.21
C GLY A 421 26.71 11.07 2.20
N GLY A 422 27.58 10.07 2.28
CA GLY A 422 28.72 9.78 1.38
C GLY A 422 29.79 8.94 2.13
N PRO A 423 30.69 8.20 1.46
CA PRO A 423 31.69 7.38 2.16
C PRO A 423 32.76 8.24 2.85
N GLU A 424 32.80 8.23 4.18
CA GLU A 424 33.81 8.93 4.98
C GLU A 424 35.19 8.26 4.93
N ASN A 425 36.27 9.02 5.13
CA ASN A 425 37.62 8.49 5.33
C ASN A 425 38.36 9.22 6.47
N GLN A 426 39.53 8.70 6.88
CA GLN A 426 40.27 9.24 8.03
C GLN A 426 40.72 10.72 7.89
N SER A 427 40.58 11.31 6.71
CA SER A 427 41.01 12.68 6.41
C SER A 427 39.90 13.73 6.52
N ASN A 428 38.62 13.36 6.42
CA ASN A 428 37.49 14.32 6.46
C ASN A 428 36.75 14.33 7.82
N CYS A 429 36.88 13.29 8.63
CA CYS A 429 36.17 13.13 9.90
C CYS A 429 36.29 14.32 10.92
N PRO A 430 37.44 15.00 11.12
CA PRO A 430 37.61 16.01 12.19
C PRO A 430 37.29 17.47 11.85
N GLU A 431 37.06 17.84 10.59
CA GLU A 431 36.77 19.24 10.20
C GLU A 431 35.27 19.53 9.99
N ASP A 432 34.44 18.48 9.92
CA ASP A 432 33.07 18.58 9.42
C ASP A 432 31.95 18.52 10.46
N CYS A 433 32.29 18.51 11.76
CA CYS A 433 31.36 18.66 12.88
C CYS A 433 32.09 19.28 14.10
N PRO A 434 31.88 20.57 14.42
CA PRO A 434 32.34 21.14 15.69
C PRO A 434 31.49 20.74 16.90
#